data_AF-A0A5K1FM98-F1
#
_entry.id   AF-A0A5K1FM98-F1
#
_cell.length_a   1.000
_cell.length_b   1.000
_cell.length_c   1.000
_cell.angle_alpha   90.00
_cell.angle_beta   90.00
_cell.angle_gamma   90.00
#
_symmetry.space_group_name_H-M   'P 1'
#
loop_
_entity.id
_entity.type
_entity.pdbx_description
1 polymer ?
#
loop_
_entity_poly.entity_id
_entity_poly.type
_entity_poly.pdbx_seq_one_letter_code
_entity_poly.pdbx_strand_id
1 'polypeptide(L)' 'KDSSKAMGDIDVNRNVGKIVFVTVGTTCFDALVRAVNSEQVRTILLNKGYTDLLIQLGRGSFRPSK' A
#
# COMPACT_ATOMS: atom_id res chain seq x y z
N LYS A 1 -23.96 38.60 -23.82
CA LYS A 1 -24.56 37.62 -22.87
C LYS A 1 -23.70 36.39 -22.97
N ASP A 2 -22.69 36.36 -22.11
CA ASP A 2 -21.52 35.52 -22.23
C ASP A 2 -21.84 34.04 -22.08
N SER A 3 -21.23 33.28 -22.95
CA SER A 3 -21.25 31.83 -23.03
C SER A 3 -20.52 31.20 -21.84
N SER A 4 -21.02 30.02 -21.44
CA SER A 4 -20.23 28.91 -20.89
C SER A 4 -19.67 29.05 -19.48
N LYS A 5 -20.43 28.63 -18.46
CA LYS A 5 -19.82 28.15 -17.20
C LYS A 5 -20.69 27.13 -16.46
N ALA A 6 -20.22 25.88 -16.47
CA ALA A 6 -20.24 24.90 -15.38
C ALA A 6 -19.46 23.69 -15.92
N MET A 7 -18.12 23.75 -15.90
CA MET A 7 -17.28 23.15 -14.84
C MET A 7 -17.68 21.69 -14.64
N GLY A 8 -17.02 20.81 -15.41
CA GLY A 8 -17.28 19.38 -15.38
C GLY A 8 -17.13 18.83 -13.97
N ASP A 9 -18.01 17.89 -13.64
CA ASP A 9 -17.88 17.06 -12.46
C ASP A 9 -16.50 16.43 -12.48
N ILE A 10 -15.61 16.92 -11.60
CA ILE A 10 -14.38 16.20 -11.29
C ILE A 10 -14.88 14.91 -10.65
N ASP A 11 -14.84 13.82 -11.40
CA ASP A 11 -15.00 12.47 -10.88
C ASP A 11 -13.94 12.31 -9.77
N VAL A 12 -14.36 12.60 -8.55
CA VAL A 12 -13.59 12.32 -7.35
C VAL A 12 -13.77 10.84 -7.04
N ASN A 13 -13.52 9.96 -8.01
CA ASN A 13 -13.17 8.59 -7.68
C ASN A 13 -11.80 8.66 -7.01
N ARG A 14 -11.81 9.06 -5.73
CA ARG A 14 -10.70 8.80 -4.83
C ARG A 14 -10.60 7.29 -4.85
N ASN A 15 -9.69 6.79 -5.69
CA ASN A 15 -9.16 5.46 -5.50
C ASN A 15 -8.46 5.54 -4.15
N VAL A 16 -9.23 5.35 -3.08
CA VAL A 16 -8.70 5.20 -1.73
C VAL A 16 -7.96 3.88 -1.83
N GLY A 17 -6.66 4.01 -2.12
CA GLY A 17 -5.82 2.89 -2.45
C GLY A 17 -5.89 1.86 -1.33
N LYS A 18 -5.94 0.59 -1.71
CA LYS A 18 -6.16 -0.48 -0.72
C LYS A 18 -4.89 -0.68 0.08
N ILE A 19 -5.01 -0.77 1.40
CA ILE A 19 -3.88 -1.00 2.29
C ILE A 19 -3.78 -2.49 2.61
N VAL A 20 -2.59 -3.07 2.47
CA VAL A 20 -2.25 -4.39 3.00
C VAL A 20 -1.62 -4.21 4.37
N PHE A 21 -2.30 -4.70 5.40
CA PHE A 21 -1.75 -4.76 6.75
C PHE A 21 -1.22 -6.14 7.07
N VAL A 22 0.08 -6.22 7.35
CA VAL A 22 0.80 -7.46 7.65
C VAL A 22 1.13 -7.44 9.13
N THR A 23 0.66 -8.45 9.85
CA THR A 23 1.04 -8.66 11.25
C THR A 23 1.85 -9.93 11.37
N VAL A 24 2.87 -9.90 12.21
CA VAL A 24 3.58 -11.09 12.64
C VAL A 24 3.49 -11.21 14.16
N GLY A 25 3.56 -12.44 14.67
CA GLY A 25 3.63 -12.69 16.10
C GLY A 25 4.95 -12.17 16.72
N THR A 26 5.18 -12.50 17.98
CA THR A 26 6.39 -12.06 18.71
C THR A 26 7.68 -12.72 18.24
N THR A 27 7.59 -13.78 17.42
CA THR A 27 8.75 -14.51 16.88
C THR A 27 9.50 -13.68 15.84
N CYS A 28 10.81 -13.90 15.72
CA CYS A 28 11.67 -13.22 14.75
C CYS A 28 11.42 -13.71 13.31
N PHE A 29 10.34 -13.23 12.69
CA PHE A 29 9.93 -13.55 11.32
C PHE A 29 10.61 -12.69 10.25
N ASP A 30 11.90 -12.34 10.44
CA ASP A 30 12.60 -11.42 9.53
C ASP A 30 12.60 -11.91 8.07
N ALA A 31 12.63 -13.22 7.84
CA ALA A 31 12.54 -13.81 6.49
C ALA A 31 11.19 -13.55 5.82
N LEU A 32 10.09 -13.66 6.56
CA LEU A 32 8.74 -13.36 6.06
C LEU A 32 8.61 -11.87 5.75
N VAL A 33 9.08 -11.01 6.65
CA VAL A 33 9.04 -9.56 6.44
C VAL A 33 9.87 -9.16 5.21
N ARG A 34 11.05 -9.76 5.02
CA ARG A 34 11.87 -9.57 3.81
C ARG A 34 11.14 -10.02 2.54
N ALA A 35 10.51 -11.19 2.56
CA ALA A 35 9.78 -11.71 1.40
C ALA A 35 8.62 -10.79 1.02
N VAL A 36 7.84 -10.33 2.00
CA VAL A 36 6.70 -9.43 1.77
C VAL A 36 7.15 -8.03 1.33
N ASN A 37 8.32 -7.56 1.78
CA ASN A 37 8.90 -6.29 1.35
C ASN A 37 9.63 -6.35 -0.01
N SER A 38 9.72 -7.53 -0.64
CA SER A 38 10.39 -7.66 -1.94
C SER A 38 9.66 -6.92 -3.06
N GLU A 39 10.39 -6.43 -4.05
CA GLU A 39 9.81 -5.73 -5.21
C GLU A 39 8.80 -6.59 -5.96
N GLN A 40 9.05 -7.89 -6.07
CA GLN A 40 8.14 -8.83 -6.71
C GLN A 40 6.76 -8.81 -6.03
N VAL A 41 6.72 -8.89 -4.70
CA VAL A 41 5.47 -8.85 -3.94
C VAL A 41 4.83 -7.48 -4.02
N ARG A 42 5.59 -6.39 -3.87
CA ARG A 42 5.07 -5.01 -4.00
C ARG A 42 4.42 -4.77 -5.37
N THR A 43 5.04 -5.25 -6.44
CA THR A 43 4.51 -5.13 -7.81
C THR A 43 3.20 -5.88 -7.98
N ILE A 44 3.12 -7.11 -7.46
CA ILE A 44 1.88 -7.91 -7.50
C ILE A 44 0.76 -7.22 -6.71
N LEU A 45 1.07 -6.67 -5.54
CA LEU A 45 0.10 -5.93 -4.70
C LEU A 45 -0.39 -4.67 -5.42
N LEU A 46 0.53 -3.90 -6.02
CA LEU A 46 0.20 -2.70 -6.78
C LEU A 46 -0.72 -3.02 -7.97
N ASN A 47 -0.41 -4.07 -8.73
CA ASN A 47 -1.23 -4.52 -9.86
C ASN A 47 -2.64 -4.98 -9.43
N LYS A 48 -2.82 -5.36 -8.16
CA LYS A 48 -4.11 -5.71 -7.56
C LYS A 48 -4.86 -4.50 -6.97
N GLY A 49 -4.29 -3.30 -7.10
CA GLY A 49 -4.84 -2.07 -6.56
C GLY A 49 -4.55 -1.85 -5.07
N TYR A 50 -3.58 -2.57 -4.51
CA TYR A 50 -3.05 -2.30 -3.18
C TYR A 50 -1.87 -1.35 -3.28
N THR A 51 -2.06 -0.12 -2.82
CA THR A 51 -1.09 0.98 -2.98
C THR A 51 -0.17 1.10 -1.78
N ASP A 52 -0.61 0.60 -0.61
CA ASP A 52 0.07 0.80 0.65
C ASP A 52 0.31 -0.53 1.35
N LEU A 53 1.48 -0.65 1.97
CA LEU A 53 1.90 -1.81 2.74
C LEU A 53 2.31 -1.35 4.14
N LEU A 54 1.55 -1.79 5.13
CA LEU A 54 1.81 -1.51 6.55
C LEU A 54 2.23 -2.81 7.23
N ILE A 55 3.42 -2.83 7.84
CA ILE A 55 3.94 -4.03 8.50
C ILE A 55 4.13 -3.76 9.99
N GLN A 56 3.41 -4.52 10.82
CA GLN A 56 3.67 -4.62 12.26
C GLN A 56 4.78 -5.63 12.50
N LEU A 57 5.92 -5.15 13.01
CA LEU A 57 7.07 -5.98 13.35
C LEU A 57 6.95 -6.52 14.78
N GLY A 58 7.29 -7.80 14.97
CA GLY A 58 7.48 -8.43 16.29
C GLY A 58 8.85 -8.13 16.89
N ARG A 59 9.51 -9.13 17.50
CA ARG A 59 10.91 -9.01 17.99
C ARG A 59 11.98 -9.11 16.90
N GLY A 60 11.55 -9.15 15.64
CA GLY A 60 12.45 -9.15 14.48
C GLY A 60 13.29 -7.88 14.39
N SER A 61 14.42 -7.98 13.70
CA SER A 61 15.39 -6.90 13.54
C SER A 61 15.31 -6.22 12.17
N PHE A 62 14.71 -6.89 11.19
CA PHE A 62 14.59 -6.37 9.84
C PHE A 62 13.56 -5.23 9.79
N ARG A 63 13.99 -4.08 9.28
CA ARG A 63 13.14 -2.91 9.07
C ARG A 63 13.01 -2.64 7.57
N PRO A 64 11.80 -2.71 7.00
CA PRO A 64 11.53 -2.26 5.65
C PRO A 64 11.99 -0.81 5.45
N SER A 65 12.75 -0.54 4.39
CA SER A 65 12.98 0.84 3.93
C SER A 65 11.76 1.33 3.14
N LYS A 66 11.54 2.65 3.15
CA LYS A 66 10.46 3.30 2.38
C LYS A 66 10.60 3.02 0.88
#